data_AF-A0A2N0L444-F1
#
_entry.id   AF-A0A2N0L444-F1
#
_cell.length_a   1.000
_cell.length_b   1.000
_cell.length_c   1.000
_cell.angle_alpha   90.00
_cell.angle_beta   90.00
_cell.angle_gamma   90.00
#
_symmetry.space_group_name_H-M   'P 1'
#
loop_
_entity.id
_entity.type
_entity.pdbx_description
1 polymer ?
#
loop_
_entity_poly.entity_id
_entity_poly.type
_entity_poly.pdbx_seq_one_letter_code
_entity_poly.pdbx_strand_id
1 'polypeptide(L)'
;MKIFFDVDYTILGLDDSLRPGTIETLTQLKDDGNEIYIWSGMGERWEVVEKHNLKPLINGVYEKPTHHFHERLEELGVPFEPEFVIDDYPEVVAAFGGVWVPPYFFKRSFDQQMDRIYRIVRDFITTGTSEDKQYRAKGSTVPLF
;
A
#
# COMPACT_ATOMS: atom_id res chain seq x y z
N MET A 1 9.20 5.42 7.77
CA MET A 1 9.06 5.69 6.32
C MET A 1 7.65 6.17 6.03
N LYS A 2 7.44 6.85 4.91
CA LYS A 2 6.14 7.25 4.36
C LYS A 2 5.63 6.15 3.43
N ILE A 3 4.74 5.33 3.96
CA ILE A 3 4.24 4.11 3.32
C ILE A 3 2.86 4.39 2.75
N PHE A 4 2.67 4.17 1.46
CA PHE A 4 1.39 4.34 0.78
C PHE A 4 0.72 2.99 0.54
N PHE A 5 -0.51 2.86 1.00
CA PHE A 5 -1.36 1.69 0.78
C PHE A 5 -2.43 2.02 -0.25
N ASP A 6 -2.46 1.23 -1.31
CA ASP A 6 -3.63 1.13 -2.16
C ASP A 6 -4.85 0.62 -1.37
N VAL A 7 -6.05 0.94 -1.88
CA VAL A 7 -7.32 0.62 -1.22
C VAL A 7 -7.98 -0.61 -1.81
N ASP A 8 -8.52 -0.48 -3.02
CA ASP A 8 -9.37 -1.50 -3.62
C ASP A 8 -8.55 -2.71 -4.02
N TYR A 9 -8.97 -3.89 -3.61
CA TYR A 9 -8.25 -5.15 -3.83
C TYR A 9 -6.87 -5.23 -3.16
N THR A 10 -6.42 -4.19 -2.47
CA THR A 10 -5.22 -4.24 -1.62
C THR A 10 -5.58 -4.46 -0.17
N ILE A 11 -6.31 -3.53 0.46
CA ILE A 11 -6.82 -3.65 1.84
C ILE A 11 -8.34 -3.81 1.92
N LEU A 12 -9.09 -3.52 0.85
CA LEU A 12 -10.55 -3.56 0.82
C LEU A 12 -11.07 -4.51 -0.26
N GLY A 13 -11.97 -5.43 0.11
CA GLY A 13 -12.62 -6.37 -0.81
C GLY A 13 -13.88 -5.81 -1.48
N LEU A 14 -14.42 -6.54 -2.46
CA LEU A 14 -15.70 -6.23 -3.12
C LEU A 14 -16.89 -6.29 -2.16
N ASP A 15 -16.77 -7.09 -1.12
CA ASP A 15 -17.74 -7.21 -0.02
C ASP A 15 -17.56 -6.13 1.06
N ASP A 16 -16.74 -5.11 0.78
CA ASP A 16 -16.44 -4.02 1.70
C ASP A 16 -15.80 -4.50 3.01
N SER A 17 -15.25 -5.72 3.01
CA SER A 17 -14.46 -6.22 4.12
C SER A 17 -13.03 -5.71 4.03
N LEU A 18 -12.42 -5.38 5.18
CA LEU A 18 -10.97 -5.24 5.24
C LEU A 18 -10.31 -6.60 5.05
N ARG A 19 -9.16 -6.59 4.38
CA ARG A 19 -8.23 -7.71 4.34
C ARG A 19 -7.87 -8.14 5.77
N PRO A 20 -7.85 -9.44 6.07
CA PRO A 20 -7.47 -9.91 7.40
C PRO A 20 -6.10 -9.39 7.82
N GLY A 21 -6.00 -8.87 9.05
CA GLY A 21 -4.75 -8.32 9.59
C GLY A 21 -4.48 -6.86 9.25
N THR A 22 -5.36 -6.15 8.53
CA THR A 22 -5.13 -4.74 8.16
C THR A 22 -4.93 -3.85 9.39
N ILE A 23 -5.83 -3.90 10.37
CA ILE A 23 -5.76 -3.02 11.54
C ILE A 23 -4.49 -3.32 12.35
N GLU A 24 -4.21 -4.61 12.56
CA GLU A 24 -3.04 -5.09 13.31
C GLU A 24 -1.74 -4.65 12.65
N THR A 25 -1.63 -4.86 11.33
CA THR A 25 -0.43 -4.50 10.55
C THR A 25 -0.22 -2.99 10.51
N LEU A 26 -1.26 -2.20 10.25
CA LEU A 26 -1.15 -0.73 10.24
C LEU A 26 -0.77 -0.19 11.62
N THR A 27 -1.30 -0.79 12.69
CA THR A 27 -0.92 -0.44 14.06
C THR A 27 0.56 -0.72 14.31
N GLN A 28 1.04 -1.92 13.99
CA GLN A 28 2.46 -2.29 14.15
C GLN A 28 3.39 -1.39 13.34
N LEU A 29 3.03 -1.06 12.09
CA LEU A 29 3.81 -0.16 11.25
C LEU A 29 3.89 1.24 11.85
N LYS A 30 2.77 1.76 12.38
CA LYS A 30 2.73 3.07 13.05
C LYS A 30 3.56 3.07 14.33
N ASP A 31 3.45 2.02 15.14
CA ASP A 31 4.21 1.85 16.38
C ASP A 31 5.72 1.75 16.12
N ASP A 32 6.11 1.19 14.97
CA ASP A 32 7.48 1.17 14.47
C ASP A 32 7.97 2.55 13.94
N GLY A 33 7.15 3.60 14.05
CA GLY A 33 7.49 4.97 13.66
C GLY A 33 7.28 5.29 12.18
N ASN A 34 6.50 4.49 11.46
CA ASN A 34 6.15 4.78 10.07
C ASN A 34 4.93 5.70 9.97
N GLU A 35 4.90 6.48 8.89
CA GLU A 35 3.75 7.28 8.49
C GLU A 35 2.98 6.50 7.42
N ILE A 36 1.67 6.36 7.59
CA ILE A 36 0.84 5.53 6.71
C ILE A 36 -0.11 6.44 5.94
N TYR A 37 -0.12 6.31 4.63
CA TYR A 37 -0.98 7.07 3.73
C TYR A 37 -1.88 6.14 2.94
N ILE A 38 -3.12 6.55 2.76
CA ILE A 38 -4.06 5.88 1.86
C ILE A 38 -3.93 6.50 0.47
N TRP A 39 -3.85 5.64 -0.55
CA TRP A 39 -3.65 6.04 -1.93
C TRP A 39 -4.65 5.31 -2.82
N SER A 40 -5.37 5.99 -3.70
CA SER A 40 -6.32 5.29 -4.59
C SER A 40 -6.37 5.95 -5.96
N GLY A 41 -6.51 5.12 -6.99
CA GLY A 41 -6.71 5.59 -8.38
C GLY A 41 -8.13 6.09 -8.66
N MET A 42 -8.99 6.10 -7.64
CA MET A 42 -10.41 6.48 -7.74
C MET A 42 -10.73 7.75 -6.93
N GLY A 43 -9.72 8.59 -6.66
CA GLY A 43 -9.82 9.76 -5.80
C GLY A 43 -9.56 9.46 -4.32
N GLU A 44 -9.68 10.47 -3.46
CA GLU A 44 -9.52 10.31 -2.01
C GLU A 44 -10.60 9.37 -1.42
N ARG A 45 -10.18 8.40 -0.60
CA ARG A 45 -11.04 7.34 -0.01
C ARG A 45 -11.35 7.56 1.46
N TRP A 46 -11.71 8.79 1.84
CA TRP A 46 -12.03 9.12 3.24
C TRP A 46 -13.19 8.29 3.80
N GLU A 47 -14.16 7.93 2.97
CA GLU A 47 -15.30 7.10 3.35
C GLU A 47 -14.88 5.71 3.85
N VAL A 48 -13.84 5.11 3.25
CA VAL A 48 -13.29 3.82 3.70
C VAL A 48 -12.56 4.00 5.03
N VAL A 49 -11.75 5.06 5.15
CA VAL A 49 -11.00 5.39 6.37
C VAL A 49 -11.94 5.59 7.56
N GLU A 50 -13.04 6.31 7.37
CA GLU A 50 -14.03 6.59 8.40
C GLU A 50 -14.83 5.34 8.77
N LYS A 51 -15.38 4.64 7.78
CA LYS A 51 -16.21 3.45 7.98
C LYS A 51 -15.50 2.34 8.75
N HIS A 52 -14.21 2.16 8.48
CA HIS A 52 -13.39 1.12 9.12
C HIS A 52 -12.58 1.63 10.31
N ASN A 53 -12.81 2.87 10.77
CA ASN A 53 -12.11 3.49 11.90
C ASN A 53 -10.58 3.52 11.75
N LEU A 54 -10.08 3.70 10.53
CA LEU A 54 -8.64 3.74 10.25
C LEU A 54 -8.01 5.11 10.55
N LYS A 55 -8.82 6.16 10.74
CA LYS A 55 -8.36 7.54 10.96
C LYS A 55 -7.20 7.70 11.98
N PRO A 56 -7.16 7.00 13.13
CA PRO A 56 -6.03 7.11 14.06
C PRO A 56 -4.70 6.57 13.50
N LEU A 57 -4.78 5.66 12.52
CA LEU A 57 -3.63 4.98 11.94
C LEU A 57 -3.05 5.71 10.74
N ILE A 58 -3.84 6.55 10.07
CA ILE A 58 -3.50 7.19 8.79
C ILE A 58 -3.02 8.64 8.98
N ASN A 59 -1.98 9.02 8.24
CA ASN A 59 -1.37 10.35 8.20
C ASN A 59 -1.94 11.23 7.08
N GLY A 60 -2.48 10.64 6.01
CA GLY A 60 -3.13 11.35 4.91
C GLY A 60 -3.80 10.41 3.90
N VAL A 61 -4.67 10.97 3.07
CA VAL A 61 -5.42 10.26 2.02
C VAL A 61 -5.25 11.04 0.73
N TYR A 62 -4.85 10.38 -0.35
CA TYR A 62 -4.54 11.03 -1.61
C TYR A 62 -5.05 10.23 -2.81
N GLU A 63 -5.29 10.91 -3.93
CA GLU A 63 -5.42 10.27 -5.23
C GLU A 63 -4.04 9.82 -5.74
N LYS A 64 -3.97 8.64 -6.36
CA LYS A 64 -2.74 8.11 -6.96
C LYS A 64 -2.74 8.30 -8.47
N PRO A 65 -1.58 8.62 -9.07
CA PRO A 65 -1.47 8.68 -10.51
C PRO A 65 -1.63 7.28 -11.10
N THR A 66 -2.47 7.18 -12.14
CA THR A 66 -2.69 5.93 -12.89
C THR A 66 -1.77 5.77 -14.09
N HIS A 67 -0.98 6.80 -14.38
CA HIS A 67 0.00 6.90 -15.47
C HIS A 67 0.93 8.10 -15.19
N HIS A 68 2.09 8.16 -15.86
CA HIS A 68 3.11 9.19 -15.61
C HIS A 68 3.41 9.36 -14.11
N PHE A 69 3.67 8.23 -13.44
CA PHE A 69 3.59 8.09 -11.99
C PHE A 69 4.33 9.16 -11.20
N HIS A 70 5.57 9.51 -11.57
CA HIS A 70 6.34 10.52 -10.85
C HIS A 70 5.92 11.95 -11.20
N GLU A 71 5.59 12.23 -12.46
CA GLU A 71 5.31 13.57 -12.97
C GLU A 71 3.98 14.12 -12.42
N ARG A 72 3.02 13.24 -12.16
CA ARG A 72 1.66 13.62 -11.75
C ARG A 72 1.46 13.71 -10.23
N LEU A 73 2.49 13.47 -9.42
CA LEU A 73 2.39 13.61 -7.96
C LEU A 73 2.00 15.04 -7.55
N GLU A 74 2.65 16.04 -8.14
CA GLU A 74 2.38 17.46 -7.87
C GLU A 74 0.97 17.86 -8.34
N GLU A 75 0.58 17.42 -9.54
CA GLU A 75 -0.76 17.67 -10.10
C GLU A 75 -1.87 17.14 -9.18
N LEU A 76 -1.65 15.97 -8.57
CA LEU A 76 -2.59 15.31 -7.66
C LEU A 76 -2.46 15.76 -6.20
N GLY A 77 -1.63 16.77 -5.93
CA GLY A 77 -1.46 17.32 -4.58
C GLY A 77 -0.77 16.37 -3.59
N VAL A 78 -0.03 15.37 -4.08
CA VAL A 78 0.75 14.46 -3.23
C VAL A 78 2.03 15.21 -2.80
N PRO A 79 2.21 15.54 -1.51
CA PRO A 79 3.24 16.49 -1.06
C PRO A 79 4.68 15.94 -1.10
N PHE A 80 4.84 14.63 -1.29
CA PHE A 80 6.13 13.95 -1.36
C PHE A 80 6.02 12.67 -2.15
N GLU A 81 7.16 12.21 -2.68
CA GLU A 81 7.23 10.90 -3.29
C GLU A 81 7.11 9.78 -2.22
N PRO A 82 6.32 8.72 -2.47
CA PRO A 82 6.27 7.56 -1.59
C PRO A 82 7.64 6.93 -1.38
N GLU A 83 7.98 6.59 -0.14
CA GLU A 83 9.20 5.83 0.17
C GLU A 83 8.99 4.32 0.00
N PHE A 84 7.73 3.88 0.09
CA PHE A 84 7.35 2.48 -0.04
C PHE A 84 5.86 2.36 -0.39
N VAL A 85 5.52 1.51 -1.37
CA VAL A 85 4.14 1.34 -1.86
C VAL A 85 3.65 -0.09 -1.65
N ILE A 86 2.40 -0.26 -1.24
CA ILE A 86 1.69 -1.54 -1.22
C ILE A 86 0.52 -1.43 -2.18
N ASP A 87 0.54 -2.21 -3.25
CA ASP A 87 -0.45 -2.10 -4.34
C ASP A 87 -0.68 -3.45 -5.01
N ASP A 88 -1.90 -3.70 -5.48
CA ASP A 88 -2.22 -4.87 -6.30
C ASP A 88 -1.80 -4.67 -7.76
N TYR A 89 -1.55 -3.42 -8.18
CA TYR A 89 -1.09 -3.07 -9.51
C TYR A 89 0.43 -3.04 -9.61
N PRO A 90 1.07 -4.00 -10.30
CA PRO A 90 2.53 -4.17 -10.27
C PRO A 90 3.30 -2.98 -10.84
N GLU A 91 2.73 -2.22 -11.78
CA GLU A 91 3.38 -1.05 -12.37
C GLU A 91 3.56 0.10 -11.38
N VAL A 92 2.59 0.31 -10.49
CA VAL A 92 2.70 1.34 -9.44
C VAL A 92 3.82 0.95 -8.47
N VAL A 93 3.84 -0.31 -8.03
CA VAL A 93 4.90 -0.81 -7.13
C VAL A 93 6.26 -0.77 -7.82
N ALA A 94 6.35 -1.10 -9.10
CA ALA A 94 7.59 -1.00 -9.86
C ALA A 94 8.11 0.45 -9.94
N ALA A 95 7.22 1.43 -10.13
CA ALA A 95 7.62 2.84 -10.24
C ALA A 95 8.22 3.39 -8.94
N PHE A 96 7.64 3.05 -7.78
CA PHE A 96 8.04 3.62 -6.49
C PHE A 96 8.88 2.70 -5.60
N GLY A 97 8.83 1.39 -5.85
CA GLY A 97 9.37 0.35 -4.97
C GLY A 97 8.38 -0.02 -3.85
N GLY A 98 8.36 -1.29 -3.47
CA GLY A 98 7.46 -1.75 -2.42
C GLY A 98 7.03 -3.20 -2.51
N VAL A 99 5.77 -3.48 -2.15
CA VAL A 99 5.16 -4.80 -2.16
C VAL A 99 4.04 -4.85 -3.19
N TRP A 100 4.18 -5.75 -4.15
CA TRP A 100 3.08 -6.14 -5.03
C TRP A 100 2.28 -7.26 -4.39
N VAL A 101 0.99 -7.01 -4.15
CA VAL A 101 0.10 -7.99 -3.54
C VAL A 101 -0.85 -8.60 -4.58
N PRO A 102 -1.23 -9.88 -4.43
CA PRO A 102 -2.35 -10.42 -5.16
C PRO A 102 -3.67 -9.72 -4.77
N PRO A 103 -4.56 -9.44 -5.75
CA PRO A 103 -5.87 -8.84 -5.51
C PRO A 103 -6.69 -9.58 -4.45
N TYR A 104 -7.28 -8.82 -3.54
CA TYR A 104 -8.14 -9.26 -2.45
C TYR A 104 -9.61 -8.99 -2.81
N PHE A 105 -10.29 -9.98 -3.38
CA PHE A 105 -11.69 -9.82 -3.78
C PHE A 105 -12.69 -10.02 -2.64
N PHE A 106 -12.43 -10.99 -1.76
CA PHE A 106 -13.36 -11.40 -0.70
C PHE A 106 -12.59 -11.91 0.51
N LYS A 107 -13.21 -11.79 1.70
CA LYS A 107 -12.61 -12.28 2.94
C LYS A 107 -12.33 -13.76 2.93
N ARG A 108 -11.08 -14.11 3.29
CA ARG A 108 -10.61 -15.49 3.45
C ARG A 108 -9.86 -15.61 4.76
N SER A 109 -10.24 -16.56 5.62
CA SER A 109 -9.66 -16.73 6.95
C SER A 109 -8.16 -17.12 6.94
N PHE A 110 -7.64 -17.56 5.81
CA PHE A 110 -6.25 -17.97 5.63
C PHE A 110 -5.42 -16.96 4.82
N ASP A 111 -5.96 -15.78 4.49
CA ASP A 111 -5.18 -14.71 3.88
C ASP A 111 -4.21 -14.13 4.94
N GLN A 112 -2.91 -14.28 4.70
CA GLN A 112 -1.81 -13.83 5.57
C GLN A 112 -0.99 -12.71 4.92
N GLN A 113 -1.56 -11.99 3.95
CA GLN A 113 -0.79 -11.04 3.17
C GLN A 113 -0.42 -9.79 3.96
N MET A 114 -1.27 -9.37 4.90
CA MET A 114 -0.94 -8.26 5.81
C MET A 114 0.29 -8.59 6.68
N ASP A 115 0.36 -9.81 7.23
CA ASP A 115 1.55 -10.28 7.97
C ASP A 115 2.81 -10.37 7.10
N ARG A 116 2.65 -10.73 5.81
CA ARG A 116 3.76 -10.75 4.85
C ARG A 116 4.23 -9.33 4.52
N ILE A 117 3.32 -8.40 4.28
CA ILE A 117 3.62 -6.98 4.04
C ILE A 117 4.45 -6.44 5.22
N TYR A 118 4.00 -6.68 6.46
CA TYR A 118 4.72 -6.24 7.64
C TYR A 118 6.17 -6.72 7.64
N ARG A 119 6.41 -8.01 7.40
CA ARG A 119 7.76 -8.59 7.33
C ARG A 119 8.62 -7.98 6.23
N ILE A 120 8.06 -7.77 5.04
CA ILE A 120 8.79 -7.15 3.93
C ILE A 120 9.16 -5.70 4.25
N VAL A 121 8.25 -4.94 4.86
CA VAL A 121 8.54 -3.56 5.29
C VAL A 121 9.66 -3.55 6.32
N ARG A 122 9.65 -4.47 7.29
CA ARG A 122 10.72 -4.62 8.29
C ARG A 122 12.08 -4.95 7.66
N ASP A 123 12.11 -5.89 6.72
CA ASP A 123 13.31 -6.24 5.97
C ASP A 123 13.85 -5.01 5.22
N PHE A 124 12.97 -4.28 4.54
CA PHE A 124 13.32 -3.09 3.76
C PHE A 124 13.86 -1.96 4.66
N ILE A 125 13.23 -1.68 5.80
CA ILE A 125 13.74 -0.70 6.78
C ILE A 125 15.15 -1.09 7.25
N THR A 126 15.40 -2.38 7.44
CA THR A 126 16.66 -2.88 8.00
C THR A 126 17.79 -2.94 6.98
N THR A 127 17.46 -3.27 5.73
CA THR A 127 18.45 -3.67 4.71
C THR A 127 18.36 -2.90 3.40
N GLY A 128 17.29 -2.13 3.18
CA GLY A 128 16.98 -1.49 1.90
C GLY A 128 16.40 -2.44 0.84
N THR A 129 16.14 -3.71 1.18
CA THR A 129 15.59 -4.72 0.25
C THR A 129 14.78 -5.78 1.01
N SER A 130 14.18 -6.75 0.30
CA SER A 130 13.67 -7.99 0.86
C SER A 130 13.77 -9.12 -0.17
N GLU A 131 14.07 -10.33 0.30
CA GLU A 131 14.13 -11.53 -0.54
C GLU A 131 12.73 -12.13 -0.80
N ASP A 132 11.65 -11.56 -0.25
CA ASP A 132 10.31 -12.03 -0.54
C ASP A 132 9.96 -11.76 -2.01
N LYS A 133 9.40 -12.78 -2.67
CA LYS A 133 8.98 -12.69 -4.08
C LYS A 133 7.93 -11.61 -4.38
N GLN A 134 7.27 -11.03 -3.37
CA GLN A 134 6.34 -9.90 -3.53
C GLN A 134 7.02 -8.53 -3.45
N TYR A 135 8.26 -8.47 -2.95
CA TYR A 135 9.04 -7.24 -2.98
C TYR A 135 9.43 -6.88 -4.42
N ARG A 136 9.36 -5.58 -4.73
CA ARG A 136 9.81 -5.00 -5.99
C ARG A 136 10.71 -3.82 -5.67
N ALA A 137 11.94 -3.88 -6.15
CA ALA A 137 12.81 -2.70 -6.15
C ALA A 137 12.25 -1.62 -7.08
N LYS A 138 12.49 -0.36 -6.71
CA LYS A 138 12.13 0.79 -7.53
C LYS A 138 12.78 0.69 -8.92
N GLY A 139 12.01 0.96 -9.97
CA GLY A 139 12.43 0.85 -11.36
C GLY A 139 12.49 -0.60 -11.91
N SER A 140 11.93 -1.58 -11.19
CA SER A 140 11.91 -2.96 -11.66
C SER A 140 11.04 -3.11 -12.92
N THR A 141 11.45 -3.99 -13.85
CA THR A 141 10.67 -4.30 -15.04
C THR A 141 9.49 -5.20 -14.66
N VAL A 142 8.27 -4.76 -14.95
CA VAL A 142 7.08 -5.61 -14.84
C VAL A 142 7.03 -6.53 -16.06
N PRO A 143 6.91 -7.86 -15.90
CA PRO A 143 6.67 -8.73 -17.04
C PRO A 143 5.36 -8.30 -17.71
N LEU A 144 5.42 -7.94 -18.99
CA LEU A 144 4.23 -7.87 -19.83
C LEU A 144 3.66 -9.29 -19.88
N PHE A 145 2.49 -9.49 -19.28
CA PHE A 145 1.76 -10.75 -19.37
C PHE A 145 1.31 -11.02 -20.80
#